data_AF-A0A7Y4UEG2-F1
#
_entry.id   AF-A0A7Y4UEG2-F1
#
_cell.length_a   1.000
_cell.length_b   1.000
_cell.length_c   1.000
_cell.angle_alpha   90.00
_cell.angle_beta   90.00
_cell.angle_gamma   90.00
#
_symmetry.space_group_name_H-M   'P 1'
#
loop_
_entity.id
_entity.type
_entity.pdbx_description
1 polymer ?
#
loop_
_entity_poly.entity_id
_entity_poly.type
_entity_poly.pdbx_seq_one_letter_code
_entity_poly.pdbx_strand_id
1 'polypeptide(L)'
;KDIDPLVERVILRCLEKDPSKRLASAKQVADALPGGDPLAAALAMGEPPSPAMVAAAGSKEGMKPMYAVACLIAVVVGLIVNAALGDKISIYPSLLREYSPEDLTRKAQDITRQLGYTNRPADSASGYKINGEYGEYVRKNIPSDKQRDLFATVQSPLIYWYRQSPQYLQSRSAGWVDDYDPPREISGMIGVWLDSKGRLTRFEAVPPQVDQSSDTPQPPDWKPLFIAAGLDPTSFSLAPSQWAPLAVCDVRAAWTGTHPALPQIPLRIEAAAYRGKPIYFQLIWPWTSAARMQEIEQTTANIVFIIIVGLLLLGASLLVRHNFREGRGDRRGAFRLAAFIFFSSILSWLFGAHHSPDIAYEIAGFFGIGVSRALLWAGFGWVLYIALEPYVRRRWPVVLISWNRVLSGNLRDPKVGRDLLMGTLMAIAAVTILNLPLIFYSNNTVSMDEFAREALPGFRFLLASGFAIPPLWIPGTLLCLFLLFVLRTLVRWQWLATVILVLLFVLLLSPPGGGLLMRTFNGLFPLLIIFILLRFGYFAFVTFFCVIEFLSYPMTLHFSAWYTNSALVVVGTILAIAIYGFHTALGGQKVFTGKLLEE
;
A
#
# COMPACT_ATOMS: atom_id res chain seq x y z
N LYS A 1 -48.40 -5.28 -28.79
CA LYS A 1 -48.57 -5.44 -27.32
C LYS A 1 -47.49 -6.43 -26.93
N ASP A 2 -46.32 -5.90 -26.62
CA ASP A 2 -45.11 -6.72 -26.61
C ASP A 2 -44.99 -7.41 -25.25
N ILE A 3 -44.93 -8.74 -25.29
CA ILE A 3 -44.69 -9.58 -24.12
C ILE A 3 -43.28 -9.25 -23.62
N ASP A 4 -43.10 -9.17 -22.29
CA ASP A 4 -41.77 -9.01 -21.69
C ASP A 4 -40.81 -10.07 -22.28
N PRO A 5 -39.65 -9.70 -22.84
CA PRO A 5 -38.71 -10.63 -23.48
C PRO A 5 -38.29 -11.80 -22.57
N LEU A 6 -38.37 -11.61 -21.25
CA LEU A 6 -38.08 -12.63 -20.25
C LEU A 6 -39.21 -13.65 -20.16
N VAL A 7 -40.47 -13.20 -20.20
CA VAL A 7 -41.67 -14.06 -20.23
C VAL A 7 -41.75 -14.83 -21.54
N GLU A 8 -41.49 -14.17 -22.68
CA GLU A 8 -41.45 -14.81 -23.99
C GLU A 8 -40.41 -15.95 -24.03
N ARG A 9 -39.23 -15.72 -23.47
CA ARG A 9 -38.17 -16.74 -23.40
C ARG A 9 -38.57 -17.94 -22.55
N VAL A 10 -39.28 -17.73 -21.44
CA VAL A 10 -39.81 -18.82 -20.59
C VAL A 10 -40.86 -19.63 -21.34
N ILE A 11 -41.78 -18.97 -22.04
CA ILE A 11 -42.81 -19.63 -22.86
C ILE A 11 -42.17 -20.49 -23.94
N LEU A 12 -41.20 -19.96 -24.69
CA LEU A 12 -40.48 -20.72 -25.71
C LEU A 12 -39.78 -21.95 -25.11
N ARG A 13 -39.18 -21.82 -23.92
CA ARG A 13 -38.54 -22.94 -23.22
C ARG A 13 -39.50 -24.03 -22.78
N CYS A 14 -40.71 -23.67 -22.35
CA CYS A 14 -41.75 -24.64 -22.03
C CYS A 14 -42.23 -25.42 -23.27
N LEU A 15 -42.16 -24.78 -24.44
CA LEU A 15 -42.62 -25.33 -25.72
C LEU A 15 -41.53 -26.05 -26.52
N GLU A 16 -40.32 -26.17 -25.96
CA GLU A 16 -39.17 -26.70 -26.69
C GLU A 16 -39.40 -28.14 -27.17
N LYS A 17 -39.05 -28.47 -28.41
CA LYS A 17 -39.34 -29.81 -28.98
C LYS A 17 -38.57 -30.93 -28.28
N ASP A 18 -37.37 -30.63 -27.81
CA ASP A 18 -36.52 -31.56 -27.07
C ASP A 18 -36.93 -31.58 -25.58
N PRO A 19 -37.46 -32.70 -25.04
CA PRO A 19 -37.91 -32.78 -23.65
C PRO A 19 -36.80 -32.48 -22.64
N SER A 20 -35.54 -32.75 -22.99
CA SER A 20 -34.39 -32.50 -22.12
C SER A 20 -34.04 -31.01 -21.97
N LYS A 21 -34.54 -30.16 -22.88
CA LYS A 21 -34.33 -28.70 -22.88
C LYS A 21 -35.49 -27.91 -22.29
N ARG A 22 -36.60 -28.58 -21.94
CA ARG A 22 -37.74 -27.96 -21.26
C ARG A 22 -37.41 -27.69 -19.79
N LEU A 23 -38.18 -26.78 -19.19
CA LEU A 23 -38.18 -26.60 -17.75
C LEU A 23 -38.78 -27.85 -17.09
N ALA A 24 -38.03 -28.48 -16.20
CA ALA A 24 -38.32 -29.80 -15.64
C ALA A 24 -39.38 -29.78 -14.53
N SER A 25 -39.80 -28.60 -14.04
CA SER A 25 -40.80 -28.49 -12.98
C SER A 25 -41.53 -27.14 -13.00
N ALA A 26 -42.74 -27.11 -12.44
CA ALA A 26 -43.52 -25.88 -12.25
C ALA A 26 -42.77 -24.84 -11.39
N LYS A 27 -41.94 -25.29 -10.45
CA LYS A 27 -41.06 -24.40 -9.66
C LYS A 27 -40.03 -23.68 -10.53
N GLN A 28 -39.40 -24.38 -11.47
CA GLN A 28 -38.45 -23.76 -12.40
C GLN A 28 -39.12 -22.75 -13.34
N VAL A 29 -40.39 -22.99 -13.72
CA VAL A 29 -41.19 -22.02 -14.48
C VAL A 29 -41.47 -20.79 -13.63
N ALA A 30 -41.89 -20.97 -12.38
CA ALA A 30 -42.15 -19.87 -11.44
C ALA A 30 -40.88 -19.05 -11.14
N ASP A 31 -39.74 -19.71 -10.93
CA ASP A 31 -38.45 -19.07 -10.67
C ASP A 31 -37.93 -18.28 -11.89
N ALA A 32 -38.27 -18.70 -13.11
CA ALA A 32 -37.86 -18.02 -14.34
C ALA A 32 -38.76 -16.84 -14.74
N LEU A 33 -39.98 -16.75 -14.20
CA LEU A 33 -40.92 -15.66 -14.46
C LEU A 33 -40.59 -14.40 -13.64
N PRO A 34 -41.08 -13.21 -14.05
CA PRO A 34 -40.89 -11.97 -13.29
C PRO A 34 -41.44 -12.11 -11.85
N GLY A 35 -40.56 -12.02 -10.85
CA GLY A 35 -40.88 -12.19 -9.43
C GLY A 35 -40.34 -13.47 -8.77
N GLY A 36 -39.84 -14.44 -9.55
CA GLY A 36 -39.15 -15.64 -9.07
C GLY A 36 -37.66 -15.45 -8.75
N ASP A 37 -36.89 -16.55 -8.56
CA ASP A 37 -35.42 -16.52 -8.50
C ASP A 37 -34.79 -16.83 -9.88
N PRO A 38 -34.61 -15.82 -10.77
CA PRO A 38 -34.09 -16.02 -12.12
C PRO A 38 -32.65 -16.53 -12.12
N LEU A 39 -31.92 -16.39 -11.00
CA LEU A 39 -30.56 -16.90 -10.85
C LEU A 39 -30.58 -18.42 -10.70
N ALA A 40 -31.44 -18.94 -9.82
CA ALA A 40 -31.64 -20.37 -9.63
C ALA A 40 -32.15 -21.04 -10.90
N ALA A 41 -33.08 -20.40 -11.62
CA ALA A 41 -33.58 -20.91 -12.89
C ALA A 41 -32.49 -21.03 -13.96
N ALA A 42 -31.67 -19.98 -14.16
CA ALA A 42 -30.56 -20.01 -15.13
C ALA A 42 -29.52 -21.10 -14.81
N LEU A 43 -29.16 -21.24 -13.53
CA LEU A 43 -28.24 -22.28 -13.07
C LEU A 43 -28.79 -23.69 -13.29
N ALA A 44 -30.09 -23.90 -13.03
CA ALA A 44 -30.76 -25.18 -13.24
C ALA A 44 -30.83 -25.55 -14.73
N MET A 45 -30.89 -24.56 -15.63
CA MET A 45 -30.81 -24.75 -17.08
C MET A 45 -29.38 -24.94 -17.60
N GLY A 46 -28.36 -24.90 -16.73
CA GLY A 46 -26.95 -25.01 -17.12
C GLY A 46 -26.39 -23.79 -17.86
N GLU A 47 -27.17 -22.72 -18.00
CA GLU A 47 -26.78 -21.48 -18.66
C GLU A 47 -26.05 -20.55 -17.67
N PRO A 48 -24.96 -19.88 -18.08
CA PRO A 48 -24.36 -18.84 -17.25
C PRO A 48 -25.35 -17.66 -17.16
N PRO A 49 -25.76 -17.21 -15.95
CA PRO A 49 -26.63 -16.05 -15.79
C PRO A 49 -26.04 -14.82 -16.50
N SER A 50 -26.83 -13.83 -16.91
CA SER A 50 -26.28 -12.58 -17.46
C SER A 50 -25.78 -11.62 -16.35
N PRO A 51 -24.91 -10.63 -16.63
CA PRO A 51 -24.44 -9.72 -15.59
C PRO A 51 -25.58 -8.89 -14.98
N ALA A 52 -26.55 -8.48 -15.81
CA ALA A 52 -27.75 -7.78 -15.39
C ALA A 52 -28.66 -8.64 -14.51
N MET A 53 -28.81 -9.94 -14.82
CA MET A 53 -29.56 -10.89 -13.97
C MET A 53 -28.90 -11.03 -12.60
N VAL A 54 -27.57 -11.16 -12.54
CA VAL A 54 -26.85 -11.23 -11.25
C VAL A 54 -26.94 -9.93 -10.47
N ALA A 55 -26.87 -8.78 -11.13
CA ALA A 55 -27.08 -7.49 -10.48
C ALA A 55 -28.51 -7.35 -9.94
N ALA A 56 -29.52 -7.86 -10.65
CA ALA A 56 -30.91 -7.84 -10.22
C ALA A 56 -31.23 -8.86 -9.10
N ALA A 57 -30.42 -9.92 -8.97
CA ALA A 57 -30.64 -11.00 -8.00
C ALA A 57 -30.34 -10.58 -6.54
N GLY A 58 -31.06 -11.18 -5.60
CA GLY A 58 -30.95 -10.92 -4.17
C GLY A 58 -31.86 -9.79 -3.67
N SER A 59 -32.26 -9.86 -2.40
CA SER A 59 -33.22 -8.93 -1.80
C SER A 59 -32.79 -7.47 -1.98
N LYS A 60 -33.77 -6.62 -2.32
CA LYS A 60 -33.65 -5.16 -2.25
C LYS A 60 -33.90 -4.62 -0.84
N GLU A 61 -34.31 -5.49 0.07
CA GLU A 61 -34.52 -5.13 1.47
C GLU A 61 -33.20 -4.75 2.14
N GLY A 62 -33.22 -3.62 2.84
CA GLY A 62 -32.10 -3.14 3.62
C GLY A 62 -31.76 -4.04 4.80
N MET A 63 -30.53 -3.88 5.30
CA MET A 63 -30.07 -4.48 6.54
C MET A 63 -30.93 -4.02 7.71
N LYS A 64 -31.29 -4.92 8.64
CA LYS A 64 -32.07 -4.53 9.82
C LYS A 64 -31.37 -3.37 10.54
N PRO A 65 -32.08 -2.31 10.95
CA PRO A 65 -31.43 -1.08 11.44
C PRO A 65 -30.54 -1.32 12.65
N MET A 66 -30.95 -2.20 13.57
CA MET A 66 -30.17 -2.56 14.75
C MET A 66 -28.79 -3.13 14.39
N TYR A 67 -28.71 -4.00 13.37
CA TYR A 67 -27.41 -4.54 12.94
C TYR A 67 -26.57 -3.47 12.24
N ALA A 68 -27.19 -2.63 11.40
CA ALA A 68 -26.48 -1.55 10.73
C ALA A 68 -25.87 -0.57 11.76
N VAL A 69 -26.63 -0.21 12.80
CA VAL A 69 -26.16 0.65 13.91
C VAL A 69 -25.05 -0.04 14.70
N ALA A 70 -25.22 -1.32 15.06
CA ALA A 70 -24.19 -2.08 15.76
C ALA A 70 -22.88 -2.15 14.97
N CYS A 71 -22.94 -2.36 13.65
CA CYS A 71 -21.76 -2.35 12.79
C CYS A 71 -21.09 -0.97 12.74
N LEU A 72 -21.86 0.12 12.63
CA LEU A 72 -21.30 1.48 12.62
C LEU A 72 -20.64 1.83 13.96
N ILE A 73 -21.27 1.47 15.09
CA ILE A 73 -20.68 1.65 16.42
C ILE A 73 -19.39 0.84 16.54
N ALA A 74 -19.39 -0.42 16.08
CA ALA A 74 -18.20 -1.27 16.11
C ALA A 74 -17.06 -0.71 15.26
N VAL A 75 -17.35 -0.09 14.11
CA VAL A 75 -16.37 0.65 13.30
C VAL A 75 -15.76 1.80 14.10
N VAL A 76 -16.58 2.66 14.72
CA VAL A 76 -16.10 3.82 15.50
C VAL A 76 -15.26 3.37 16.69
N VAL A 77 -15.75 2.41 17.46
CA VAL A 77 -15.03 1.84 18.61
C VAL A 77 -13.72 1.19 18.16
N GLY A 78 -13.74 0.42 17.07
CA GLY A 78 -12.55 -0.21 16.52
C GLY A 78 -11.49 0.79 16.05
N LEU A 79 -11.89 1.93 15.47
CA LEU A 79 -10.96 3.01 15.12
C LEU A 79 -10.31 3.62 16.36
N ILE A 80 -11.08 3.88 17.42
CA ILE A 80 -10.57 4.39 18.70
C ILE A 80 -9.60 3.39 19.33
N VAL A 81 -9.95 2.10 19.35
CA VAL A 81 -9.09 1.03 19.86
C VAL A 81 -7.79 0.95 19.06
N ASN A 82 -7.84 0.97 17.73
CA ASN A 82 -6.63 0.92 16.91
C ASN A 82 -5.75 2.17 17.10
N ALA A 83 -6.34 3.37 17.26
CA ALA A 83 -5.57 4.57 17.58
C ALA A 83 -4.88 4.48 18.96
N ALA A 84 -5.60 3.99 19.98
CA ALA A 84 -5.05 3.77 21.32
C ALA A 84 -3.96 2.69 21.35
N LEU A 85 -4.12 1.63 20.56
CA LEU A 85 -3.13 0.57 20.40
C LEU A 85 -1.91 1.05 19.60
N GLY A 86 -2.11 1.90 18.59
CA GLY A 86 -1.06 2.50 17.78
C GLY A 86 -0.02 3.23 18.63
N ASP A 87 -0.46 4.04 19.60
CA ASP A 87 0.43 4.76 20.52
C ASP A 87 1.28 3.82 21.41
N LYS A 88 0.80 2.60 21.66
CA LYS A 88 1.51 1.60 22.50
C LYS A 88 2.42 0.68 21.69
N ILE A 89 1.96 0.25 20.52
CA ILE A 89 2.59 -0.80 19.72
C ILE A 89 3.53 -0.22 18.67
N SER A 90 3.19 0.93 18.10
CA SER A 90 3.99 1.57 17.08
C SER A 90 5.15 2.34 17.69
N ILE A 91 6.29 2.32 17.01
CA ILE A 91 7.41 3.17 17.34
C ILE A 91 7.28 4.58 16.73
N TYR A 92 6.41 4.77 15.72
CA TYR A 92 6.28 6.05 15.01
C TYR A 92 5.91 7.23 15.91
N PRO A 93 4.96 7.11 16.87
CA PRO A 93 4.67 8.22 17.78
C PRO A 93 5.85 8.65 18.65
N SER A 94 6.83 7.75 18.84
CA SER A 94 8.09 8.09 19.53
C SER A 94 9.11 8.71 18.58
N LEU A 95 9.22 8.21 17.35
CA LEU A 95 10.19 8.72 16.36
C LEU A 95 9.77 10.05 15.76
N LEU A 96 8.48 10.23 15.46
CA LEU A 96 7.91 11.41 14.81
C LEU A 96 7.55 12.51 15.82
N ARG A 97 7.96 12.41 17.09
CA ARG A 97 7.51 13.35 18.12
C ARG A 97 8.16 14.72 18.03
N GLU A 98 9.46 14.76 17.73
CA GLU A 98 10.29 15.94 17.99
C GLU A 98 10.30 16.95 16.85
N TYR A 99 10.47 16.49 15.60
CA TYR A 99 10.59 17.35 14.44
C TYR A 99 9.59 16.98 13.35
N SER A 100 8.93 18.00 12.81
CA SER A 100 8.14 17.90 11.58
C SER A 100 9.05 17.74 10.35
N PRO A 101 8.51 17.29 9.19
CA PRO A 101 9.25 17.28 7.94
C PRO A 101 9.82 18.65 7.57
N GLU A 102 9.10 19.73 7.85
CA GLU A 102 9.53 21.11 7.61
C GLU A 102 10.70 21.52 8.51
N ASP A 103 10.68 21.11 9.77
CA ASP A 103 11.79 21.37 10.71
C ASP A 103 13.05 20.62 10.29
N LEU A 104 12.91 19.35 9.88
CA LEU A 104 14.03 18.54 9.38
C LEU A 104 14.57 19.09 8.06
N THR A 105 13.70 19.60 7.17
CA THR A 105 14.11 20.32 5.95
C THR A 105 14.98 21.53 6.32
N ARG A 106 14.51 22.34 7.27
CA ARG A 106 15.23 23.54 7.71
C ARG A 106 16.59 23.19 8.32
N LYS A 107 16.64 22.17 9.20
CA LYS A 107 17.90 21.67 9.76
C LYS A 107 18.87 21.19 8.68
N ALA A 108 18.39 20.44 7.68
CA ALA A 108 19.23 19.99 6.58
C ALA A 108 19.81 21.17 5.77
N GLN A 109 19.00 22.21 5.53
CA GLN A 109 19.45 23.44 4.87
C GLN A 109 20.48 24.21 5.71
N ASP A 110 20.27 24.30 7.03
CA ASP A 110 21.20 24.99 7.93
C ASP A 110 22.53 24.27 8.02
N ILE A 111 22.54 22.93 8.14
CA ILE A 111 23.76 22.11 8.05
C ILE A 111 24.46 22.38 6.71
N THR A 112 23.72 22.38 5.60
CA THR A 112 24.29 22.62 4.27
C THR A 112 24.97 24.00 4.16
N ARG A 113 24.34 25.05 4.70
CA ARG A 113 24.92 26.42 4.73
C ARG A 113 26.15 26.48 5.63
N GLN A 114 26.12 25.85 6.80
CA GLN A 114 27.25 25.80 7.74
C GLN A 114 28.48 25.10 7.13
N LEU A 115 28.27 24.13 6.24
CA LEU A 115 29.33 23.44 5.50
C LEU A 115 29.87 24.23 4.29
N GLY A 116 29.41 25.47 4.09
CA GLY A 116 29.90 26.35 3.03
C GLY A 116 29.17 26.24 1.69
N TYR A 117 28.01 25.58 1.66
CA TYR A 117 27.14 25.49 0.48
C TYR A 117 25.97 26.49 0.60
N THR A 118 26.24 27.74 0.26
CA THR A 118 25.29 28.85 0.44
C THR A 118 24.48 29.20 -0.81
N ASN A 119 24.80 28.58 -1.96
CA ASN A 119 24.06 28.79 -3.20
C ASN A 119 22.59 28.39 -3.04
N ARG A 120 21.68 29.24 -3.53
CA ARG A 120 20.26 28.93 -3.55
C ARG A 120 20.01 27.76 -4.52
N PRO A 121 19.37 26.66 -4.08
CA PRO A 121 19.03 25.57 -4.99
C PRO A 121 17.92 26.00 -5.95
N ALA A 122 17.97 25.48 -7.17
CA ALA A 122 16.87 25.64 -8.13
C ALA A 122 15.70 24.73 -7.76
N ASP A 123 16.00 23.56 -7.18
CA ASP A 123 15.00 22.57 -6.78
C ASP A 123 15.49 21.73 -5.58
N SER A 124 14.54 21.17 -4.83
CA SER A 124 14.80 20.35 -3.65
C SER A 124 13.69 19.34 -3.42
N ALA A 125 14.03 18.20 -2.82
CA ALA A 125 13.08 17.17 -2.43
C ALA A 125 13.47 16.55 -1.10
N SER A 126 12.49 15.96 -0.41
CA SER A 126 12.70 15.30 0.87
C SER A 126 11.68 14.21 1.12
N GLY A 127 12.02 13.27 1.98
CA GLY A 127 11.12 12.22 2.41
C GLY A 127 11.70 11.38 3.53
N TYR A 128 11.08 10.23 3.75
CA TYR A 128 11.50 9.28 4.77
C TYR A 128 11.88 7.94 4.14
N LYS A 129 12.82 7.25 4.77
CA LYS A 129 13.13 5.85 4.48
C LYS A 129 13.36 5.08 5.77
N ILE A 130 13.24 3.76 5.68
CA ILE A 130 13.51 2.86 6.81
C ILE A 130 14.91 2.29 6.65
N ASN A 131 15.67 2.27 7.74
CA ASN A 131 16.93 1.54 7.82
C ASN A 131 16.64 0.04 8.06
N GLY A 132 16.41 -0.70 6.98
CA GLY A 132 16.12 -2.14 7.02
C GLY A 132 17.22 -2.94 7.70
N GLU A 133 18.49 -2.65 7.37
CA GLU A 133 19.67 -3.33 7.92
C GLU A 133 19.76 -3.20 9.44
N TYR A 134 19.49 -2.00 9.95
CA TYR A 134 19.43 -1.77 11.39
C TYR A 134 18.28 -2.55 12.04
N GLY A 135 17.07 -2.50 11.46
CA GLY A 135 15.93 -3.25 11.95
C GLY A 135 16.19 -4.77 12.01
N GLU A 136 16.86 -5.32 11.01
CA GLU A 136 17.26 -6.73 10.97
C GLU A 136 18.35 -7.05 11.99
N TYR A 137 19.38 -6.22 12.11
CA TYR A 137 20.44 -6.39 13.10
C TYR A 137 19.87 -6.44 14.52
N VAL A 138 18.99 -5.49 14.85
CA VAL A 138 18.34 -5.44 16.17
C VAL A 138 17.49 -6.68 16.39
N ARG A 139 16.70 -7.10 15.39
CA ARG A 139 15.87 -8.30 15.49
C ARG A 139 16.69 -9.58 15.72
N LYS A 140 17.88 -9.66 15.12
CA LYS A 140 18.74 -10.85 15.18
C LYS A 140 19.60 -10.91 16.45
N ASN A 141 20.10 -9.76 16.92
CA ASN A 141 21.13 -9.72 17.97
C ASN A 141 20.62 -9.21 19.32
N ILE A 142 19.46 -8.55 19.37
CA ILE A 142 18.97 -7.88 20.58
C ILE A 142 17.68 -8.56 21.07
N PRO A 143 17.61 -8.93 22.37
CA PRO A 143 16.39 -9.45 22.99
C PRO A 143 15.21 -8.51 22.80
N SER A 144 14.02 -9.08 22.55
CA SER A 144 12.80 -8.37 22.20
C SER A 144 12.42 -7.24 23.17
N ASP A 145 12.60 -7.45 24.47
CA ASP A 145 12.33 -6.49 25.55
C ASP A 145 13.19 -5.23 25.50
N LYS A 146 14.36 -5.26 24.85
CA LYS A 146 15.30 -4.13 24.77
C LYS A 146 15.31 -3.41 23.42
N GLN A 147 14.57 -3.90 22.43
CA GLN A 147 14.60 -3.35 21.06
C GLN A 147 14.04 -1.92 21.00
N ARG A 148 12.96 -1.61 21.75
CA ARG A 148 12.34 -0.27 21.77
C ARG A 148 13.31 0.80 22.20
N ASP A 149 13.96 0.54 23.33
CA ASP A 149 14.88 1.48 23.95
C ASP A 149 16.04 1.74 22.99
N LEU A 150 16.54 0.71 22.32
CA LEU A 150 17.60 0.85 21.33
C LEU A 150 17.19 1.76 20.16
N PHE A 151 16.02 1.50 19.57
CA PHE A 151 15.49 2.30 18.46
C PHE A 151 15.21 3.77 18.86
N ALA A 152 14.90 4.03 20.12
CA ALA A 152 14.67 5.38 20.64
C ALA A 152 15.96 6.12 21.06
N THR A 153 17.00 5.39 21.49
CA THR A 153 18.21 5.96 22.13
C THR A 153 19.44 5.97 21.22
N VAL A 154 19.62 4.97 20.35
CA VAL A 154 20.85 4.79 19.56
C VAL A 154 20.72 5.44 18.21
N GLN A 155 19.91 4.84 17.34
CA GLN A 155 19.65 5.29 15.99
C GLN A 155 18.16 5.17 15.74
N SER A 156 17.57 6.20 15.14
CA SER A 156 16.20 6.07 14.65
C SER A 156 16.21 5.13 13.43
N PRO A 157 15.36 4.08 13.39
CA PRO A 157 15.21 3.30 12.18
C PRO A 157 14.55 4.09 11.05
N LEU A 158 13.95 5.25 11.36
CA LEU A 158 13.43 6.18 10.38
C LEU A 158 14.49 7.24 10.06
N ILE A 159 14.92 7.26 8.81
CA ILE A 159 15.87 8.23 8.28
C ILE A 159 15.10 9.24 7.44
N TYR A 160 15.26 10.51 7.76
CA TYR A 160 14.81 11.61 6.92
C TYR A 160 15.91 11.95 5.92
N TRP A 161 15.56 12.08 4.66
CA TRP A 161 16.48 12.48 3.62
C TRP A 161 16.03 13.82 3.02
N TYR A 162 16.99 14.67 2.73
CA TYR A 162 16.83 15.92 2.02
C TYR A 162 17.86 15.98 0.91
N ARG A 163 17.45 16.47 -0.25
CA ARG A 163 18.34 16.68 -1.38
C ARG A 163 18.02 18.00 -2.06
N GLN A 164 19.06 18.63 -2.59
CA GLN A 164 18.93 19.87 -3.35
C GLN A 164 19.82 19.83 -4.58
N SER A 165 19.40 20.58 -5.60
CA SER A 165 20.06 20.61 -6.91
C SER A 165 20.07 22.04 -7.46
N PRO A 166 21.13 22.44 -8.19
CA PRO A 166 21.16 23.68 -8.96
C PRO A 166 20.31 23.62 -10.24
N GLN A 167 19.75 22.45 -10.57
CA GLN A 167 18.81 22.21 -11.66
C GLN A 167 17.55 21.50 -11.13
N TYR A 168 16.48 21.45 -11.91
CA TYR A 168 15.28 20.70 -11.54
C TYR A 168 15.59 19.21 -11.34
N LEU A 169 15.05 18.63 -10.28
CA LEU A 169 15.19 17.21 -9.97
C LEU A 169 14.28 16.40 -10.88
N GLN A 170 14.86 15.85 -11.93
CA GLN A 170 14.16 15.02 -12.91
C GLN A 170 14.40 13.54 -12.60
N SER A 171 13.47 12.91 -11.88
CA SER A 171 13.46 11.46 -11.59
C SER A 171 13.59 10.62 -12.87
N ARG A 172 14.44 9.59 -12.83
CA ARG A 172 14.57 8.57 -13.89
C ARG A 172 13.55 7.44 -13.73
N SER A 173 13.00 7.26 -12.52
CA SER A 173 12.10 6.17 -12.17
C SER A 173 10.70 6.68 -11.77
N ALA A 174 9.76 6.51 -12.68
CA ALA A 174 8.34 6.74 -12.41
C ALA A 174 7.94 8.15 -11.89
N GLY A 175 8.79 9.17 -12.10
CA GLY A 175 8.49 10.57 -11.77
C GLY A 175 8.54 10.87 -10.28
N TRP A 176 8.95 9.91 -9.46
CA TRP A 176 9.11 10.07 -8.01
C TRP A 176 10.58 10.32 -7.70
N VAL A 177 10.84 11.45 -7.02
CA VAL A 177 12.17 11.73 -6.51
C VAL A 177 12.32 11.06 -5.16
N ASP A 178 13.36 10.23 -5.02
CA ASP A 178 13.73 9.61 -3.76
C ASP A 178 15.16 10.01 -3.34
N ASP A 179 15.70 9.33 -2.33
CA ASP A 179 17.02 9.63 -1.79
C ASP A 179 18.18 9.24 -2.71
N TYR A 180 17.92 8.58 -3.84
CA TYR A 180 18.91 8.17 -4.83
C TYR A 180 18.55 8.56 -6.29
N ASP A 181 17.29 8.80 -6.61
CA ASP A 181 16.77 9.14 -7.93
C ASP A 181 16.24 10.59 -7.99
N PRO A 182 16.73 11.45 -8.91
CA PRO A 182 17.82 11.18 -9.86
C PRO A 182 19.17 10.94 -9.18
N PRO A 183 20.12 10.26 -9.82
CA PRO A 183 21.49 10.15 -9.32
C PRO A 183 22.11 11.52 -9.05
N ARG A 184 22.94 11.61 -8.00
CA ARG A 184 23.72 12.82 -7.67
C ARG A 184 24.96 12.93 -8.55
N GLU A 185 24.77 13.38 -9.78
CA GLU A 185 25.85 13.48 -10.79
C GLU A 185 26.15 14.92 -11.25
N ILE A 186 25.27 15.87 -10.92
CA ILE A 186 25.44 17.28 -11.30
C ILE A 186 26.18 18.04 -10.19
N SER A 187 27.24 18.77 -10.54
CA SER A 187 27.99 19.62 -9.61
C SER A 187 27.08 20.55 -8.82
N GLY A 188 27.24 20.57 -7.50
CA GLY A 188 26.39 21.35 -6.58
C GLY A 188 25.15 20.60 -6.07
N MET A 189 24.84 19.39 -6.58
CA MET A 189 23.85 18.53 -5.93
C MET A 189 24.35 18.10 -4.54
N ILE A 190 23.45 18.15 -3.57
CA ILE A 190 23.73 17.84 -2.17
C ILE A 190 22.65 16.88 -1.65
N GLY A 191 23.06 15.92 -0.83
CA GLY A 191 22.21 15.02 -0.07
C GLY A 191 22.55 15.06 1.41
N VAL A 192 21.53 15.11 2.25
CA VAL A 192 21.61 15.14 3.71
C VAL A 192 20.67 14.08 4.26
N TRP A 193 21.16 13.19 5.13
CA TRP A 193 20.34 12.21 5.83
C TRP A 193 20.43 12.46 7.32
N LEU A 194 19.27 12.68 7.93
CA LEU A 194 19.10 12.94 9.35
C LEU A 194 18.37 11.76 10.00
N ASP A 195 18.68 11.48 11.26
CA ASP A 195 17.79 10.68 12.09
C ASP A 195 16.54 11.49 12.50
N SER A 196 15.59 10.84 13.15
CA SER A 196 14.34 11.50 13.57
C SER A 196 14.52 12.60 14.65
N LYS A 197 15.72 12.76 15.21
CA LYS A 197 16.10 13.86 16.12
C LYS A 197 16.87 14.97 15.39
N GLY A 198 16.98 14.87 14.07
CA GLY A 198 17.69 15.85 13.24
C GLY A 198 19.22 15.76 13.33
N ARG A 199 19.78 14.63 13.81
CA ARG A 199 21.23 14.41 13.84
C ARG A 199 21.71 13.87 12.49
N LEU A 200 22.83 14.39 12.01
CA LEU A 200 23.44 14.00 10.74
C LEU A 200 23.94 12.56 10.77
N THR A 201 23.47 11.74 9.83
CA THR A 201 23.90 10.34 9.65
C THR A 201 24.72 10.14 8.38
N ARG A 202 24.42 10.92 7.33
CA ARG A 202 25.15 10.94 6.07
C ARG A 202 25.05 12.32 5.41
N PHE A 203 26.12 12.74 4.75
CA PHE A 203 26.20 13.93 3.92
C PHE A 203 26.93 13.57 2.62
N GLU A 204 26.43 14.08 1.50
CA GLU A 204 27.08 13.97 0.20
C GLU A 204 26.93 15.28 -0.57
N ALA A 205 27.99 15.72 -1.24
CA ALA A 205 27.96 16.84 -2.18
C ALA A 205 28.77 16.49 -3.43
N VAL A 206 28.30 16.93 -4.60
CA VAL A 206 29.00 16.76 -5.86
C VAL A 206 29.89 17.98 -6.11
N PRO A 207 31.23 17.83 -6.15
CA PRO A 207 32.15 18.94 -6.39
C PRO A 207 32.03 19.47 -7.83
N PRO A 208 32.66 20.62 -8.15
CA PRO A 208 32.76 21.12 -9.52
C PRO A 208 33.38 20.08 -10.46
N GLN A 209 32.76 19.88 -11.63
CA GLN A 209 33.26 18.96 -12.66
C GLN A 209 34.59 19.43 -13.26
N VAL A 210 34.78 20.75 -13.35
CA VAL A 210 36.02 21.38 -13.78
C VAL A 210 36.50 22.29 -12.66
N ASP A 211 37.74 22.07 -12.22
CA ASP A 211 38.39 22.91 -11.23
C ASP A 211 39.26 23.96 -11.92
N GLN A 212 38.82 25.22 -11.84
CA GLN A 212 39.54 26.37 -12.37
C GLN A 212 40.27 27.16 -11.27
N SER A 213 40.15 26.75 -10.00
CA SER A 213 40.75 27.49 -8.89
C SER A 213 42.25 27.19 -8.82
N SER A 214 43.05 28.26 -8.89
CA SER A 214 44.50 28.23 -8.69
C SER A 214 44.92 28.31 -7.22
N ASP A 215 43.96 28.42 -6.30
CA ASP A 215 44.26 28.61 -4.88
C ASP A 215 44.85 27.34 -4.26
N THR A 216 45.61 27.48 -3.18
CA THR A 216 46.03 26.31 -2.41
C THR A 216 44.86 25.81 -1.57
N PRO A 217 44.49 24.51 -1.65
CA PRO A 217 43.46 23.92 -0.81
C PRO A 217 43.72 24.16 0.68
N GLN A 218 42.72 24.71 1.38
CA GLN A 218 42.77 24.83 2.83
C GLN A 218 42.45 23.48 3.49
N PRO A 219 43.01 23.17 4.66
CA PRO A 219 42.60 22.00 5.43
C PRO A 219 41.10 22.05 5.75
N PRO A 220 40.34 20.96 5.54
CA PRO A 220 38.91 20.93 5.85
C PRO A 220 38.65 21.00 7.37
N ASP A 221 37.62 21.75 7.77
CA ASP A 221 37.10 21.73 9.14
C ASP A 221 36.03 20.65 9.29
N TRP A 222 36.33 19.62 10.08
CA TRP A 222 35.42 18.50 10.35
C TRP A 222 34.48 18.76 11.53
N LYS A 223 34.77 19.74 12.39
CA LYS A 223 34.03 19.98 13.64
C LYS A 223 32.53 20.23 13.40
N PRO A 224 32.09 21.00 12.38
CA PRO A 224 30.67 21.18 12.09
C PRO A 224 29.92 19.87 11.81
N LEU A 225 30.56 18.88 11.15
CA LEU A 225 29.95 17.60 10.86
C LEU A 225 29.74 16.74 12.12
N PHE A 226 30.72 16.74 13.02
CA PHE A 226 30.59 16.06 14.33
C PHE A 226 29.48 16.68 15.17
N ILE A 227 29.42 18.02 15.23
CA ILE A 227 28.36 18.75 15.94
C ILE A 227 26.99 18.42 15.33
N ALA A 228 26.87 18.45 14.00
CA ALA A 228 25.63 18.11 13.30
C ALA A 228 25.20 16.66 13.55
N ALA A 229 26.14 15.72 13.71
CA ALA A 229 25.88 14.33 14.10
C ALA A 229 25.55 14.15 15.59
N GLY A 230 25.67 15.21 16.41
CA GLY A 230 25.52 15.14 17.86
C GLY A 230 26.62 14.35 18.55
N LEU A 231 27.84 14.38 17.99
CA LEU A 231 29.00 13.64 18.47
C LEU A 231 30.08 14.61 18.98
N ASP A 232 30.75 14.23 20.07
CA ASP A 232 31.94 14.94 20.54
C ASP A 232 33.19 14.38 19.81
N PRO A 233 33.92 15.20 19.02
CA PRO A 233 35.13 14.75 18.33
C PRO A 233 36.19 14.15 19.26
N THR A 234 36.23 14.56 20.52
CA THR A 234 37.24 14.09 21.49
C THR A 234 37.04 12.65 21.92
N SER A 235 35.83 12.10 21.71
CA SER A 235 35.50 10.70 21.98
C SER A 235 35.94 9.73 20.88
N PHE A 236 36.57 10.24 19.80
CA PHE A 236 36.95 9.45 18.63
C PHE A 236 38.45 9.59 18.33
N SER A 237 39.09 8.48 17.98
CA SER A 237 40.49 8.43 17.57
C SER A 237 40.61 8.35 16.04
N LEU A 238 41.66 8.98 15.49
CA LEU A 238 41.97 8.91 14.06
C LEU A 238 42.23 7.46 13.62
N ALA A 239 41.72 7.12 12.44
CA ALA A 239 41.88 5.80 11.83
C ALA A 239 42.18 5.93 10.32
N PRO A 240 42.83 4.93 9.69
CA PRO A 240 42.99 4.90 8.24
C PRO A 240 41.64 4.77 7.53
N SER A 241 41.38 5.54 6.47
CA SER A 241 40.13 5.46 5.70
C SER A 241 39.96 4.13 4.95
N GLN A 242 38.75 3.59 4.97
CA GLN A 242 38.36 2.28 4.42
C GLN A 242 37.18 2.38 3.45
N TRP A 243 36.25 3.31 3.69
CA TRP A 243 35.07 3.51 2.85
C TRP A 243 35.31 4.61 1.83
N ALA A 244 34.99 4.32 0.56
CA ALA A 244 35.21 5.26 -0.52
C ALA A 244 33.99 6.18 -0.73
N PRO A 245 34.16 7.51 -0.88
CA PRO A 245 33.11 8.36 -1.42
C PRO A 245 32.87 8.05 -2.91
N LEU A 246 31.73 8.48 -3.45
CA LEU A 246 31.44 8.40 -4.90
C LEU A 246 32.10 9.54 -5.68
N ALA A 247 32.10 10.75 -5.11
CA ALA A 247 32.70 11.92 -5.70
C ALA A 247 34.23 11.91 -5.56
N VAL A 248 34.91 12.58 -6.49
CA VAL A 248 36.36 12.84 -6.41
C VAL A 248 36.67 13.69 -5.17
N CYS A 249 37.72 13.32 -4.44
CA CYS A 249 38.18 13.99 -3.22
C CYS A 249 39.70 14.12 -3.23
N ASP A 250 40.24 15.13 -2.56
CA ASP A 250 41.68 15.34 -2.35
C ASP A 250 42.11 14.99 -0.91
N VAL A 251 41.19 15.05 0.05
CA VAL A 251 41.42 14.68 1.44
C VAL A 251 40.37 13.67 1.91
N ARG A 252 40.83 12.59 2.57
CA ARG A 252 39.99 11.62 3.29
C ARG A 252 40.43 11.54 4.74
N ALA A 253 39.46 11.38 5.63
CA ALA A 253 39.70 11.20 7.06
C ALA A 253 38.71 10.19 7.62
N ALA A 254 39.15 9.43 8.61
CA ALA A 254 38.30 8.51 9.32
C ALA A 254 38.61 8.50 10.81
N TRP A 255 37.60 8.14 11.59
CA TRP A 255 37.73 7.99 13.03
C TRP A 255 36.98 6.76 13.52
N THR A 256 37.44 6.22 14.65
CA THR A 256 36.80 5.11 15.35
C THR A 256 36.57 5.48 16.79
N GLY A 257 35.43 5.06 17.32
CA GLY A 257 35.05 5.27 18.70
C GLY A 257 33.83 4.45 19.05
N THR A 258 33.09 4.88 20.04
CA THR A 258 31.87 4.23 20.48
C THR A 258 30.74 5.26 20.56
N HIS A 259 29.49 4.80 20.40
CA HIS A 259 28.38 5.72 20.46
C HIS A 259 28.12 6.18 21.91
N PRO A 260 27.90 7.49 22.18
CA PRO A 260 27.74 8.01 23.54
C PRO A 260 26.63 7.34 24.37
N ALA A 261 25.52 6.96 23.72
CA ALA A 261 24.40 6.32 24.40
C ALA A 261 24.64 4.81 24.67
N LEU A 262 25.53 4.15 23.93
CA LEU A 262 25.88 2.74 24.11
C LEU A 262 27.35 2.49 23.74
N PRO A 263 28.25 2.59 24.73
CA PRO A 263 29.68 2.39 24.53
C PRO A 263 30.07 1.02 23.95
N GLN A 264 29.20 0.01 24.03
CA GLN A 264 29.44 -1.33 23.47
C GLN A 264 29.25 -1.44 21.96
N ILE A 265 28.66 -0.44 21.30
CA ILE A 265 28.48 -0.43 19.84
C ILE A 265 29.62 0.39 19.23
N PRO A 266 30.54 -0.24 18.47
CA PRO A 266 31.59 0.49 17.79
C PRO A 266 30.97 1.35 16.69
N LEU A 267 31.47 2.57 16.57
CA LEU A 267 31.05 3.53 15.56
C LEU A 267 32.28 3.99 14.78
N ARG A 268 32.21 3.87 13.46
CA ARG A 268 33.19 4.43 12.55
C ARG A 268 32.61 5.64 11.85
N ILE A 269 33.43 6.66 11.67
CA ILE A 269 33.10 7.87 10.93
C ILE A 269 34.04 7.95 9.74
N GLU A 270 33.50 8.18 8.55
CA GLU A 270 34.29 8.44 7.35
C GLU A 270 33.88 9.78 6.76
N ALA A 271 34.87 10.58 6.38
CA ALA A 271 34.66 11.88 5.77
C ALA A 271 35.62 12.11 4.61
N ALA A 272 35.20 12.91 3.64
CA ALA A 272 36.05 13.36 2.55
C ALA A 272 35.75 14.82 2.20
N ALA A 273 36.76 15.50 1.68
CA ALA A 273 36.68 16.88 1.24
C ALA A 273 37.25 17.05 -0.17
N TYR A 274 36.89 18.16 -0.79
CA TYR A 274 37.48 18.64 -2.04
C TYR A 274 37.81 20.12 -1.86
N ARG A 275 39.09 20.49 -2.01
CA ARG A 275 39.61 21.86 -1.83
C ARG A 275 39.21 22.51 -0.50
N GLY A 276 39.24 21.72 0.58
CA GLY A 276 38.88 22.17 1.93
C GLY A 276 37.37 22.19 2.24
N LYS A 277 36.49 21.92 1.25
CA LYS A 277 35.05 21.80 1.48
C LYS A 277 34.65 20.35 1.73
N PRO A 278 33.93 20.02 2.82
CA PRO A 278 33.44 18.66 3.03
C PRO A 278 32.46 18.25 1.93
N ILE A 279 32.67 17.08 1.33
CA ILE A 279 31.79 16.51 0.28
C ILE A 279 31.17 15.17 0.69
N TYR A 280 31.68 14.56 1.76
CA TYR A 280 31.23 13.26 2.22
C TYR A 280 31.38 13.19 3.74
N PHE A 281 30.36 12.66 4.40
CA PHE A 281 30.38 12.27 5.80
C PHE A 281 29.42 11.12 5.98
N GLN A 282 29.81 10.06 6.67
CA GLN A 282 28.91 8.94 6.97
C GLN A 282 29.25 8.29 8.30
N LEU A 283 28.20 8.02 9.09
CA LEU A 283 28.24 7.14 10.24
C LEU A 283 28.13 5.68 9.77
N ILE A 284 29.14 4.87 10.10
CA ILE A 284 29.24 3.46 9.73
C ILE A 284 29.11 2.62 10.99
N TRP A 285 28.01 1.88 11.02
CA TRP A 285 27.63 0.99 12.10
C TRP A 285 28.00 -0.46 11.77
N PRO A 286 27.98 -1.38 12.75
CA PRO A 286 28.18 -2.82 12.51
C PRO A 286 27.21 -3.42 11.50
N TRP A 287 26.04 -2.81 11.33
CA TRP A 287 25.01 -3.21 10.37
C TRP A 287 25.04 -2.41 9.06
N THR A 288 25.88 -1.38 8.94
CA THR A 288 25.98 -0.60 7.69
C THR A 288 26.64 -1.45 6.62
N SER A 289 25.91 -1.76 5.56
CA SER A 289 26.44 -2.57 4.48
C SER A 289 27.21 -1.76 3.43
N ALA A 290 28.21 -2.41 2.81
CA ALA A 290 28.91 -1.88 1.65
C ALA A 290 28.05 -2.06 0.38
N ALA A 291 26.93 -1.33 0.30
CA ALA A 291 25.90 -1.52 -0.73
C ALA A 291 26.43 -1.52 -2.18
N ARG A 292 27.52 -0.79 -2.48
CA ARG A 292 28.14 -0.76 -3.82
C ARG A 292 29.00 -1.98 -4.17
N MET A 293 29.20 -2.90 -3.23
CA MET A 293 29.95 -4.16 -3.41
C MET A 293 29.05 -5.40 -3.30
N GLN A 294 27.77 -5.22 -2.97
CA GLN A 294 26.84 -6.33 -2.89
C GLN A 294 26.50 -6.81 -4.29
N GLU A 295 26.61 -8.12 -4.50
CA GLU A 295 26.00 -8.75 -5.66
C GLU A 295 24.47 -8.69 -5.48
N ILE A 296 23.75 -8.42 -6.57
CA ILE A 296 22.29 -8.45 -6.54
C ILE A 296 21.89 -9.92 -6.34
N GLU A 297 21.58 -10.31 -5.10
CA GLU A 297 20.97 -11.59 -4.81
C GLU A 297 19.55 -11.59 -5.40
N GLN A 298 19.41 -12.02 -6.66
CA GLN A 298 18.10 -12.36 -7.18
C GLN A 298 17.61 -13.58 -6.42
N THR A 299 16.71 -13.36 -5.46
CA THR A 299 16.10 -14.47 -4.74
C THR A 299 15.30 -15.30 -5.74
N THR A 300 15.51 -16.62 -5.78
CA THR A 300 14.74 -17.57 -6.60
C THR A 300 13.23 -17.36 -6.46
N ALA A 301 12.78 -16.91 -5.28
CA ALA A 301 11.39 -16.55 -5.00
C ALA A 301 10.84 -15.44 -5.92
N ASN A 302 11.61 -14.38 -6.20
CA ASN A 302 11.16 -13.28 -7.07
C ASN A 302 10.98 -13.74 -8.50
N ILE A 303 11.92 -14.54 -9.00
CA ILE A 303 11.85 -15.12 -10.34
C ILE A 303 10.63 -16.05 -10.45
N VAL A 304 10.44 -16.95 -9.46
CA VAL A 304 9.28 -17.85 -9.40
C VAL A 304 7.98 -17.06 -9.35
N PHE A 305 7.91 -15.99 -8.54
CA PHE A 305 6.74 -15.12 -8.47
C PHE A 305 6.41 -14.48 -9.82
N ILE A 306 7.41 -13.90 -10.50
CA ILE A 306 7.24 -13.29 -11.84
C ILE A 306 6.76 -14.33 -12.85
N ILE A 307 7.34 -15.54 -12.84
CA ILE A 307 6.93 -16.63 -13.72
C ILE A 307 5.47 -17.03 -13.45
N ILE A 308 5.08 -17.21 -12.19
CA ILE A 308 3.71 -17.57 -11.80
C ILE A 308 2.73 -16.49 -12.27
N VAL A 309 3.01 -15.22 -11.98
CA VAL A 309 2.15 -14.11 -12.41
C VAL A 309 2.06 -14.05 -13.94
N GLY A 310 3.18 -14.22 -14.64
CA GLY A 310 3.22 -14.26 -16.10
C GLY A 310 2.38 -15.39 -16.69
N LEU A 311 2.47 -16.60 -16.12
CA LEU A 311 1.66 -17.75 -16.54
C LEU A 311 0.17 -17.55 -16.24
N LEU A 312 -0.18 -16.94 -15.11
CA LEU A 312 -1.57 -16.60 -14.78
C LEU A 312 -2.14 -15.58 -15.77
N LEU A 313 -1.37 -14.55 -16.12
CA LEU A 313 -1.80 -13.55 -17.11
C LEU A 313 -1.91 -14.14 -18.52
N LEU A 314 -1.01 -15.04 -18.90
CA LEU A 314 -1.11 -15.77 -20.16
C LEU A 314 -2.39 -16.63 -20.19
N GLY A 315 -2.66 -17.37 -19.12
CA GLY A 315 -3.88 -18.15 -18.95
C GLY A 315 -5.14 -17.28 -19.00
N ALA A 316 -5.13 -16.13 -18.32
CA ALA A 316 -6.24 -15.17 -18.34
C ALA A 316 -6.47 -14.61 -19.75
N SER A 317 -5.40 -14.27 -20.48
CA SER A 317 -5.48 -13.76 -21.86
C SER A 317 -6.07 -14.79 -22.83
N LEU A 318 -5.71 -16.08 -22.69
CA LEU A 318 -6.31 -17.17 -23.47
C LEU A 318 -7.80 -17.32 -23.16
N LEU A 319 -8.20 -17.17 -21.89
CA LEU A 319 -9.59 -17.19 -21.46
C LEU A 319 -10.37 -15.97 -21.95
N VAL A 320 -9.77 -14.78 -21.98
CA VAL A 320 -10.39 -13.59 -22.61
C VAL A 320 -10.71 -13.87 -24.08
N ARG A 321 -9.76 -14.44 -24.83
CA ARG A 321 -9.97 -14.80 -26.24
C ARG A 321 -11.10 -15.83 -26.39
N HIS A 322 -11.14 -16.84 -25.52
CA HIS A 322 -12.22 -17.84 -25.51
C HIS A 322 -13.58 -17.19 -25.20
N ASN A 323 -13.65 -16.38 -24.14
CA ASN A 323 -14.87 -15.69 -23.71
C ASN A 323 -15.41 -14.76 -24.80
N PHE A 324 -14.53 -14.04 -25.52
CA PHE A 324 -14.95 -13.20 -26.64
C PHE A 324 -15.49 -13.97 -27.83
N ARG A 325 -14.89 -15.11 -28.18
CA ARG A 325 -15.42 -15.99 -29.24
C ARG A 325 -16.81 -16.52 -28.90
N GLU A 326 -17.03 -16.81 -27.63
CA GLU A 326 -18.32 -17.28 -27.11
C GLU A 326 -19.34 -16.15 -26.86
N GLY A 327 -18.98 -14.88 -27.11
CA GLY A 327 -19.84 -13.73 -26.82
C GLY A 327 -20.13 -13.54 -25.32
N ARG A 328 -19.30 -14.12 -24.44
CA ARG A 328 -19.45 -14.09 -22.98
C ARG A 328 -18.57 -12.99 -22.37
N GLY A 329 -18.97 -12.50 -21.19
CA GLY A 329 -18.23 -11.50 -20.42
C GLY A 329 -18.90 -10.12 -20.37
N ASP A 330 -18.88 -9.50 -19.19
CA ASP A 330 -19.36 -8.13 -19.01
C ASP A 330 -18.35 -7.10 -19.54
N ARG A 331 -18.46 -6.75 -20.83
CA ARG A 331 -17.60 -5.75 -21.47
C ARG A 331 -17.79 -4.34 -20.90
N ARG A 332 -19.02 -3.99 -20.51
CA ARG A 332 -19.35 -2.65 -19.99
C ARG A 332 -18.78 -2.49 -18.58
N GLY A 333 -18.97 -3.50 -17.74
CA GLY A 333 -18.36 -3.57 -16.40
C GLY A 333 -16.84 -3.55 -16.48
N ALA A 334 -16.24 -4.32 -17.40
CA ALA A 334 -14.79 -4.33 -17.61
C ALA A 334 -14.24 -2.95 -17.98
N PHE A 335 -14.91 -2.23 -18.90
CA PHE A 335 -14.49 -0.88 -19.29
C PHE A 335 -14.61 0.13 -18.14
N ARG A 336 -15.72 0.11 -17.39
CA ARG A 336 -15.91 1.00 -16.22
C ARG A 336 -14.86 0.75 -15.15
N LEU A 337 -14.53 -0.52 -14.89
CA LEU A 337 -13.48 -0.91 -13.96
C LEU A 337 -12.11 -0.40 -14.42
N ALA A 338 -11.75 -0.66 -15.67
CA ALA A 338 -10.48 -0.23 -16.26
C ALA A 338 -10.35 1.30 -16.26
N ALA A 339 -11.42 2.03 -16.60
CA ALA A 339 -11.45 3.48 -16.54
C ALA A 339 -11.25 4.01 -15.11
N PHE A 340 -11.91 3.41 -14.12
CA PHE A 340 -11.71 3.79 -12.71
C PHE A 340 -10.27 3.57 -12.25
N ILE A 341 -9.67 2.42 -12.58
CA ILE A 341 -8.26 2.14 -12.28
C ILE A 341 -7.35 3.15 -12.99
N PHE A 342 -7.59 3.40 -14.29
CA PHE A 342 -6.80 4.33 -15.09
C PHE A 342 -6.81 5.74 -14.49
N PHE A 343 -7.98 6.32 -14.23
CA PHE A 343 -8.09 7.67 -13.68
C PHE A 343 -7.54 7.75 -12.25
N SER A 344 -7.73 6.72 -11.42
CA SER A 344 -7.11 6.67 -10.09
C SER A 344 -5.58 6.65 -10.17
N SER A 345 -5.01 5.87 -11.10
CA SER A 345 -3.56 5.87 -11.34
C SER A 345 -3.04 7.23 -11.86
N ILE A 346 -3.78 7.90 -12.75
CA ILE A 346 -3.41 9.25 -13.22
C ILE A 346 -3.46 10.27 -12.08
N LEU A 347 -4.48 10.23 -11.22
CA LEU A 347 -4.57 11.12 -10.05
C LEU A 347 -3.43 10.84 -9.06
N SER A 348 -3.10 9.57 -8.83
CA SER A 348 -1.95 9.21 -8.00
C SER A 348 -0.64 9.80 -8.53
N TRP A 349 -0.40 9.69 -9.85
CA TRP A 349 0.77 10.31 -10.48
C TRP A 349 0.73 11.83 -10.37
N LEU A 350 -0.42 12.47 -10.65
CA LEU A 350 -0.57 13.92 -10.62
C LEU A 350 -0.27 14.54 -9.24
N PHE A 351 -0.64 13.87 -8.15
CA PHE A 351 -0.39 14.39 -6.80
C PHE A 351 0.98 13.98 -6.24
N GLY A 352 1.52 12.87 -6.74
CA GLY A 352 2.70 12.22 -6.19
C GLY A 352 4.01 12.56 -6.91
N ALA A 353 3.97 12.70 -8.23
CA ALA A 353 5.15 12.96 -9.03
C ALA A 353 5.79 14.31 -8.68
N HIS A 354 7.11 14.38 -8.88
CA HIS A 354 7.86 15.62 -8.76
C HIS A 354 7.82 16.34 -10.12
N HIS A 355 7.02 17.41 -10.18
CA HIS A 355 6.82 18.15 -11.41
C HIS A 355 7.90 19.23 -11.60
N SER A 356 8.38 19.34 -12.84
CA SER A 356 9.35 20.33 -13.30
C SER A 356 8.70 21.26 -14.33
N PRO A 357 9.12 22.54 -14.45
CA PRO A 357 8.64 23.40 -15.54
C PRO A 357 9.22 23.02 -16.92
N ASP A 358 10.10 22.02 -17.00
CA ASP A 358 10.57 21.46 -18.26
C ASP A 358 9.45 20.67 -18.96
N ILE A 359 8.91 21.25 -20.03
CA ILE A 359 7.79 20.68 -20.80
C ILE A 359 8.18 19.33 -21.43
N ALA A 360 9.41 19.15 -21.90
CA ALA A 360 9.81 17.89 -22.52
C ALA A 360 9.86 16.77 -21.48
N TYR A 361 10.39 17.07 -20.29
CA TYR A 361 10.37 16.15 -19.16
C TYR A 361 8.94 15.83 -18.72
N GLU A 362 8.05 16.82 -18.60
CA GLU A 362 6.66 16.59 -18.20
C GLU A 362 5.87 15.77 -19.22
N ILE A 363 6.06 16.01 -20.52
CA ILE A 363 5.42 15.19 -21.57
C ILE A 363 5.94 13.75 -21.50
N ALA A 364 7.26 13.57 -21.36
CA ALA A 364 7.86 12.24 -21.22
C ALA A 364 7.40 11.52 -19.95
N GLY A 365 7.29 12.22 -18.83
CA GLY A 365 6.77 11.70 -17.57
C GLY A 365 5.29 11.34 -17.66
N PHE A 366 4.46 12.23 -18.22
CA PHE A 366 3.04 11.99 -18.37
C PHE A 366 2.75 10.76 -19.23
N PHE A 367 3.34 10.65 -20.42
CA PHE A 367 3.10 9.51 -21.30
C PHE A 367 3.89 8.27 -20.90
N GLY A 368 5.18 8.43 -20.60
CA GLY A 368 6.11 7.34 -20.33
C GLY A 368 5.90 6.69 -18.97
N ILE A 369 5.35 7.41 -18.00
CA ILE A 369 5.10 6.91 -16.65
C ILE A 369 3.62 6.96 -16.30
N GLY A 370 2.99 8.13 -16.33
CA GLY A 370 1.62 8.30 -15.85
C GLY A 370 0.63 7.44 -16.63
N VAL A 371 0.53 7.68 -17.94
CA VAL A 371 -0.34 6.95 -18.87
C VAL A 371 0.09 5.50 -19.01
N SER A 372 1.39 5.21 -19.13
CA SER A 372 1.88 3.84 -19.29
C SER A 372 1.53 2.95 -18.09
N ARG A 373 1.76 3.42 -16.85
CA ARG A 373 1.42 2.72 -15.61
C ARG A 373 -0.08 2.61 -15.45
N ALA A 374 -0.83 3.68 -15.73
CA ALA A 374 -2.29 3.67 -15.68
C ALA A 374 -2.90 2.65 -16.67
N LEU A 375 -2.40 2.60 -17.92
CA LEU A 375 -2.82 1.62 -18.92
C LEU A 375 -2.42 0.20 -18.52
N LEU A 376 -1.23 0.01 -17.94
CA LEU A 376 -0.77 -1.30 -17.46
C LEU A 376 -1.73 -1.85 -16.40
N TRP A 377 -1.98 -1.10 -15.32
CA TRP A 377 -2.87 -1.55 -14.24
C TRP A 377 -4.32 -1.67 -14.69
N ALA A 378 -4.82 -0.74 -15.51
CA ALA A 378 -6.15 -0.82 -16.10
C ALA A 378 -6.30 -2.05 -17.00
N GLY A 379 -5.29 -2.34 -17.83
CA GLY A 379 -5.23 -3.51 -18.70
C GLY A 379 -5.19 -4.82 -17.91
N PHE A 380 -4.38 -4.89 -16.85
CA PHE A 380 -4.34 -6.04 -15.94
C PHE A 380 -5.71 -6.30 -15.32
N GLY A 381 -6.34 -5.26 -14.74
CA GLY A 381 -7.68 -5.36 -14.17
C GLY A 381 -8.72 -5.78 -15.21
N TRP A 382 -8.65 -5.24 -16.42
CA TRP A 382 -9.57 -5.57 -17.52
C TRP A 382 -9.44 -7.03 -17.98
N VAL A 383 -8.20 -7.52 -18.20
CA VAL A 383 -7.93 -8.90 -18.63
C VAL A 383 -8.42 -9.89 -17.59
N LEU A 384 -8.02 -9.68 -16.32
CA LEU A 384 -8.42 -10.56 -15.22
C LEU A 384 -9.94 -10.56 -15.04
N TYR A 385 -10.59 -9.39 -15.12
CA TYR A 385 -12.04 -9.30 -14.98
C TYR A 385 -12.78 -10.04 -16.10
N ILE A 386 -12.45 -9.80 -17.38
CA ILE A 386 -13.12 -10.49 -18.50
C ILE A 386 -12.84 -11.98 -18.50
N ALA A 387 -11.62 -12.40 -18.12
CA ALA A 387 -11.29 -13.81 -18.00
C ALA A 387 -12.18 -14.52 -16.97
N LEU A 388 -12.43 -13.85 -15.84
CA LEU A 388 -12.97 -14.48 -14.64
C LEU A 388 -14.49 -14.31 -14.47
N GLU A 389 -15.05 -13.20 -14.94
CA GLU A 389 -16.45 -12.82 -14.74
C GLU A 389 -17.44 -13.92 -15.18
N PRO A 390 -17.33 -14.52 -16.39
CA PRO A 390 -18.25 -15.58 -16.81
C PRO A 390 -18.20 -16.83 -15.92
N TYR A 391 -17.01 -17.19 -15.44
CA TYR A 391 -16.80 -18.39 -14.62
C TYR A 391 -17.34 -18.20 -13.21
N VAL A 392 -17.04 -17.07 -12.58
CA VAL A 392 -17.55 -16.75 -11.25
C VAL A 392 -19.06 -16.58 -11.30
N ARG A 393 -19.60 -15.94 -12.33
CA ARG A 393 -21.05 -15.81 -12.51
C ARG A 393 -21.76 -17.16 -12.66
N ARG A 394 -21.12 -18.14 -13.31
CA ARG A 394 -21.68 -19.49 -13.44
C ARG A 394 -21.61 -20.31 -12.16
N ARG A 395 -20.55 -20.16 -11.34
CA ARG A 395 -20.28 -21.04 -10.19
C ARG A 395 -20.58 -20.42 -8.83
N TRP A 396 -20.35 -19.12 -8.70
CA TRP A 396 -20.51 -18.35 -7.47
C TRP A 396 -21.20 -17.00 -7.76
N PRO A 397 -22.39 -16.99 -8.40
CA PRO A 397 -23.04 -15.75 -8.79
C PRO A 397 -23.29 -14.80 -7.61
N VAL A 398 -23.54 -15.34 -6.42
CA VAL A 398 -23.78 -14.57 -5.19
C VAL A 398 -22.61 -13.63 -4.85
N VAL A 399 -21.37 -14.04 -5.17
CA VAL A 399 -20.15 -13.27 -4.89
C VAL A 399 -20.06 -11.99 -5.74
N LEU A 400 -20.70 -11.96 -6.92
CA LEU A 400 -20.65 -10.83 -7.86
C LEU A 400 -21.87 -9.90 -7.78
N ILE A 401 -22.86 -10.16 -6.92
CA ILE A 401 -24.11 -9.39 -6.92
C ILE A 401 -23.83 -7.90 -6.62
N SER A 402 -23.21 -7.58 -5.49
CA SER A 402 -22.89 -6.20 -5.12
C SER A 402 -21.88 -5.57 -6.07
N TRP A 403 -20.90 -6.33 -6.53
CA TRP A 403 -19.92 -5.89 -7.50
C TRP A 403 -20.56 -5.44 -8.83
N ASN A 404 -21.46 -6.26 -9.39
CA ASN A 404 -22.16 -5.92 -10.64
C ASN A 404 -23.14 -4.75 -10.44
N ARG A 405 -23.71 -4.56 -9.24
CA ARG A 405 -24.52 -3.38 -8.89
C ARG A 405 -23.66 -2.10 -8.86
N VAL A 406 -22.45 -2.17 -8.31
CA VAL A 406 -21.49 -1.05 -8.32
C VAL A 406 -21.11 -0.70 -9.76
N LEU A 407 -20.69 -1.70 -10.55
CA LEU A 407 -20.30 -1.48 -11.93
C LEU A 407 -21.47 -1.03 -12.82
N SER A 408 -22.72 -1.37 -12.50
CA SER A 408 -23.89 -0.88 -13.23
C SER A 408 -24.27 0.56 -12.89
N GLY A 409 -23.75 1.12 -11.79
CA GLY A 409 -24.01 2.48 -11.30
C GLY A 409 -25.05 2.55 -10.17
N ASN A 410 -25.53 1.41 -9.68
CA ASN A 410 -26.52 1.32 -8.60
C ASN A 410 -25.85 1.43 -7.22
N LEU A 411 -25.11 2.53 -6.98
CA LEU A 411 -24.30 2.72 -5.76
C LEU A 411 -25.14 2.88 -4.48
N ARG A 412 -26.42 3.25 -4.61
CA ARG A 412 -27.38 3.40 -3.51
C ARG A 412 -28.14 2.12 -3.16
N ASP A 413 -27.76 1.00 -3.77
CA ASP A 413 -28.41 -0.26 -3.49
C ASP A 413 -28.04 -0.79 -2.08
N PRO A 414 -29.01 -1.27 -1.27
CA PRO A 414 -28.73 -1.65 0.11
C PRO A 414 -27.72 -2.77 0.28
N LYS A 415 -27.60 -3.66 -0.70
CA LYS A 415 -26.59 -4.72 -0.67
C LYS A 415 -25.18 -4.17 -0.90
N VAL A 416 -25.04 -3.13 -1.73
CA VAL A 416 -23.76 -2.41 -1.90
C VAL A 416 -23.36 -1.75 -0.59
N GLY A 417 -24.30 -1.04 0.06
CA GLY A 417 -24.06 -0.43 1.36
C GLY A 417 -23.64 -1.43 2.44
N ARG A 418 -24.35 -2.56 2.51
CA ARG A 418 -24.04 -3.65 3.45
C ARG A 418 -22.64 -4.21 3.23
N ASP A 419 -22.30 -4.56 1.99
CA ASP A 419 -21.01 -5.18 1.68
C ASP A 419 -19.85 -4.20 1.89
N LEU A 420 -20.06 -2.89 1.64
CA LEU A 420 -19.11 -1.82 1.97
C LEU A 420 -18.88 -1.70 3.49
N LEU A 421 -19.96 -1.69 4.28
CA LEU A 421 -19.89 -1.60 5.74
C LEU A 421 -19.21 -2.85 6.34
N MET A 422 -19.55 -4.04 5.85
CA MET A 422 -18.94 -5.29 6.31
C MET A 422 -17.46 -5.39 5.93
N GLY A 423 -17.07 -4.97 4.72
CA GLY A 423 -15.66 -4.91 4.33
C GLY A 423 -14.85 -3.98 5.24
N THR A 424 -15.40 -2.80 5.55
CA THR A 424 -14.78 -1.82 6.45
C THR A 424 -14.65 -2.35 7.88
N LEU A 425 -15.73 -2.94 8.42
CA LEU A 425 -15.72 -3.52 9.77
C LEU A 425 -14.72 -4.67 9.88
N MET A 426 -14.67 -5.56 8.90
CA MET A 426 -13.76 -6.70 8.90
C MET A 426 -12.30 -6.24 8.80
N ALA A 427 -12.01 -5.17 8.07
CA ALA A 427 -10.66 -4.60 7.98
C ALA A 427 -10.20 -4.07 9.34
N ILE A 428 -11.03 -3.27 10.00
CA ILE A 428 -10.77 -2.73 11.34
C ILE A 428 -10.57 -3.85 12.35
N ALA A 429 -11.45 -4.86 12.35
CA ALA A 429 -11.34 -6.02 13.22
C ALA A 429 -10.05 -6.82 12.96
N ALA A 430 -9.70 -7.03 11.68
CA ALA A 430 -8.49 -7.75 11.31
C ALA A 430 -7.22 -7.03 11.80
N VAL A 431 -7.12 -5.71 11.59
CA VAL A 431 -6.00 -4.91 12.08
C VAL A 431 -5.91 -4.96 13.60
N THR A 432 -7.05 -4.84 14.31
CA THR A 432 -7.06 -4.99 15.77
C THR A 432 -6.55 -6.37 16.20
N ILE A 433 -7.06 -7.44 15.58
CA ILE A 433 -6.67 -8.82 15.87
C ILE A 433 -5.17 -9.05 15.62
N LEU A 434 -4.65 -8.57 14.48
CA LEU A 434 -3.23 -8.68 14.14
C LEU A 434 -2.32 -7.88 15.09
N ASN A 435 -2.83 -6.78 15.65
CA ASN A 435 -2.10 -5.94 16.59
C ASN A 435 -2.14 -6.47 18.04
N LEU A 436 -3.14 -7.26 18.45
CA LEU A 436 -3.26 -7.79 19.81
C LEU A 436 -1.99 -8.56 20.30
N PRO A 437 -1.39 -9.47 19.50
CA PRO A 437 -0.13 -10.13 19.85
C PRO A 437 1.00 -9.16 20.19
N LEU A 438 1.05 -8.00 19.52
CA LEU A 438 2.12 -7.01 19.67
C LEU A 438 2.03 -6.24 21.01
N ILE A 439 0.93 -6.39 21.76
CA ILE A 439 0.84 -5.89 23.14
C ILE A 439 1.68 -6.77 24.08
N PHE A 440 1.67 -8.08 23.84
CA PHE A 440 2.30 -9.08 24.73
C PHE A 440 3.75 -9.37 24.37
N TYR A 441 4.09 -9.22 23.09
CA TYR A 441 5.48 -9.19 22.67
C TYR A 441 5.93 -7.74 22.68
N SER A 442 6.94 -7.40 23.49
CA SER A 442 7.75 -6.18 23.33
C SER A 442 8.47 -6.08 21.95
N ASN A 443 8.06 -6.89 20.97
CA ASN A 443 8.52 -6.91 19.59
C ASN A 443 7.96 -5.70 18.84
N ASN A 444 8.62 -4.56 19.04
CA ASN A 444 8.46 -3.37 18.23
C ASN A 444 8.95 -3.69 16.82
N THR A 445 8.02 -4.14 15.98
CA THR A 445 8.29 -4.28 14.56
C THR A 445 8.44 -2.88 13.99
N VAL A 446 9.66 -2.56 13.56
CA VAL A 446 9.94 -1.45 12.66
C VAL A 446 9.44 -1.87 11.28
N SER A 447 8.12 -1.85 11.08
CA SER A 447 7.52 -2.01 9.76
C SER A 447 6.60 -0.84 9.56
N MET A 448 7.10 0.17 8.84
CA MET A 448 6.24 1.26 8.40
C MET A 448 5.81 0.83 7.01
N ASP A 449 4.51 0.75 6.82
CA ASP A 449 4.00 0.48 5.50
C ASP A 449 4.49 1.55 4.51
N GLU A 450 4.81 1.13 3.30
CA GLU A 450 5.34 1.97 2.24
C GLU A 450 4.39 3.15 1.94
N PHE A 451 3.07 2.92 1.90
CA PHE A 451 2.07 3.96 1.68
C PHE A 451 2.02 4.97 2.82
N ALA A 452 2.07 4.49 4.06
CA ALA A 452 2.08 5.34 5.23
C ALA A 452 3.32 6.26 5.23
N ARG A 453 4.48 5.72 4.84
CA ARG A 453 5.75 6.44 4.74
C ARG A 453 5.73 7.50 3.64
N GLU A 454 5.22 7.16 2.46
CA GLU A 454 5.13 8.07 1.32
C GLU A 454 4.21 9.26 1.61
N ALA A 455 3.19 9.10 2.44
CA ALA A 455 2.26 10.17 2.78
C ALA A 455 2.74 11.14 3.86
N LEU A 456 3.74 10.77 4.67
CA LEU A 456 4.25 11.61 5.75
C LEU A 456 4.74 13.01 5.32
N PRO A 457 5.40 13.20 4.16
CA PRO A 457 5.96 14.50 3.80
C PRO A 457 4.91 15.58 3.50
N GLY A 458 3.62 15.25 3.38
CA GLY A 458 2.56 16.25 3.27
C GLY A 458 1.26 15.77 2.62
N PHE A 459 0.25 16.63 2.65
CA PHE A 459 -1.10 16.32 2.19
C PHE A 459 -1.19 15.90 0.70
N ARG A 460 -0.36 16.47 -0.19
CA ARG A 460 -0.32 16.04 -1.60
C ARG A 460 0.01 14.55 -1.74
N PHE A 461 0.95 14.08 -0.94
CA PHE A 461 1.40 12.69 -1.00
C PHE A 461 0.36 11.76 -0.37
N LEU A 462 -0.38 12.22 0.64
CA LEU A 462 -1.54 11.51 1.18
C LEU A 462 -2.65 11.30 0.14
N LEU A 463 -2.90 12.30 -0.74
CA LEU A 463 -3.81 12.12 -1.87
C LEU A 463 -3.24 11.12 -2.88
N ALA A 464 -1.97 11.27 -3.24
CA ALA A 464 -1.30 10.38 -4.19
C ALA A 464 -1.36 8.91 -3.77
N SER A 465 -1.06 8.64 -2.50
CA SER A 465 -1.10 7.31 -1.90
C SER A 465 -2.53 6.79 -1.84
N GLY A 466 -3.51 7.60 -1.43
CA GLY A 466 -4.93 7.24 -1.42
C GLY A 466 -5.46 6.82 -2.80
N PHE A 467 -5.07 7.52 -3.87
CA PHE A 467 -5.43 7.18 -5.25
C PHE A 467 -4.64 5.98 -5.82
N ALA A 468 -3.50 5.61 -5.23
CA ALA A 468 -2.74 4.41 -5.59
C ALA A 468 -3.36 3.11 -5.03
N ILE A 469 -4.14 3.20 -3.94
CA ILE A 469 -4.74 2.03 -3.27
C ILE A 469 -5.63 1.20 -4.22
N PRO A 470 -6.64 1.76 -4.92
CA PRO A 470 -7.51 0.93 -5.75
C PRO A 470 -6.82 0.29 -6.97
N PRO A 471 -5.94 0.99 -7.72
CA PRO A 471 -5.15 0.38 -8.79
C PRO A 471 -4.26 -0.78 -8.35
N LEU A 472 -3.82 -0.80 -7.09
CA LEU A 472 -3.05 -1.91 -6.53
C LEU A 472 -3.97 -3.09 -6.15
N TRP A 473 -4.98 -2.82 -5.31
CA TRP A 473 -5.74 -3.88 -4.66
C TRP A 473 -6.84 -4.50 -5.53
N ILE A 474 -7.42 -3.78 -6.48
CA ILE A 474 -8.43 -4.35 -7.38
C ILE A 474 -7.84 -5.45 -8.27
N PRO A 475 -6.75 -5.22 -9.04
CA PRO A 475 -6.09 -6.28 -9.80
C PRO A 475 -5.57 -7.40 -8.90
N GLY A 476 -4.99 -7.09 -7.73
CA GLY A 476 -4.50 -8.10 -6.79
C GLY A 476 -5.60 -9.05 -6.28
N THR A 477 -6.77 -8.52 -5.95
CA THR A 477 -7.93 -9.33 -5.53
C THR A 477 -8.55 -10.12 -6.68
N LEU A 478 -8.56 -9.59 -7.91
CA LEU A 478 -8.94 -10.37 -9.11
C LEU A 478 -7.95 -11.50 -9.39
N LEU A 479 -6.65 -11.25 -9.22
CA LEU A 479 -5.61 -12.25 -9.39
C LEU A 479 -5.76 -13.38 -8.36
N CYS A 480 -6.09 -13.05 -7.10
CA CYS A 480 -6.43 -14.02 -6.07
C CYS A 480 -7.63 -14.89 -6.47
N LEU A 481 -8.71 -14.28 -6.98
CA LEU A 481 -9.84 -15.04 -7.52
C LEU A 481 -9.47 -15.93 -8.69
N PHE A 482 -8.59 -15.45 -9.57
CA PHE A 482 -8.12 -16.19 -10.73
C PHE A 482 -7.27 -17.39 -10.31
N LEU A 483 -6.40 -17.21 -9.33
CA LEU A 483 -5.64 -18.30 -8.73
C LEU A 483 -6.56 -19.34 -8.09
N LEU A 484 -7.58 -18.92 -7.33
CA LEU A 484 -8.58 -19.85 -6.78
C LEU A 484 -9.30 -20.64 -7.89
N PHE A 485 -9.64 -19.99 -9.00
CA PHE A 485 -10.23 -20.63 -10.17
C PHE A 485 -9.29 -21.66 -10.81
N VAL A 486 -8.02 -21.33 -10.99
CA VAL A 486 -7.00 -22.24 -11.55
C VAL A 486 -6.80 -23.44 -10.62
N LEU A 487 -6.58 -23.22 -9.32
CA LEU A 487 -6.43 -24.28 -8.32
C LEU A 487 -7.64 -25.21 -8.30
N ARG A 488 -8.85 -24.64 -8.33
CA ARG A 488 -10.09 -25.43 -8.43
C ARG A 488 -10.16 -26.25 -9.72
N THR A 489 -9.63 -25.74 -10.83
CA THR A 489 -9.64 -26.44 -12.11
C THR A 489 -8.66 -27.61 -12.11
N LEU A 490 -7.49 -27.44 -11.49
CA LEU A 490 -6.47 -28.48 -11.33
C LEU A 490 -6.90 -29.59 -10.36
N VAL A 491 -7.37 -29.18 -9.18
CA VAL A 491 -7.68 -30.09 -8.07
C VAL A 491 -9.10 -30.63 -8.14
N ARG A 492 -9.97 -29.99 -8.92
CA ARG A 492 -11.42 -30.27 -9.11
C ARG A 492 -12.28 -30.04 -7.86
N TRP A 493 -11.71 -30.10 -6.66
CA TRP A 493 -12.41 -30.01 -5.38
C TRP A 493 -12.29 -28.60 -4.80
N GLN A 494 -13.43 -27.93 -4.60
CA GLN A 494 -13.46 -26.54 -4.17
C GLN A 494 -12.80 -26.34 -2.80
N TRP A 495 -13.07 -27.22 -1.83
CA TRP A 495 -12.51 -27.10 -0.49
C TRP A 495 -10.98 -27.28 -0.50
N LEU A 496 -10.46 -28.22 -1.30
CA LEU A 496 -9.02 -28.49 -1.38
C LEU A 496 -8.28 -27.35 -2.09
N ALA A 497 -8.88 -26.75 -3.13
CA ALA A 497 -8.36 -25.54 -3.76
C ALA A 497 -8.29 -24.36 -2.78
N THR A 498 -9.31 -24.19 -1.93
CA THR A 498 -9.30 -23.18 -0.86
C THR A 498 -8.21 -23.43 0.16
N VAL A 499 -8.03 -24.68 0.61
CA VAL A 499 -6.96 -25.05 1.56
C VAL A 499 -5.58 -24.76 0.97
N ILE A 500 -5.35 -25.12 -0.29
CA ILE A 500 -4.07 -24.84 -0.97
C ILE A 500 -3.81 -23.33 -1.06
N LEU A 501 -4.84 -22.54 -1.39
CA LEU A 501 -4.72 -21.08 -1.45
C LEU A 501 -4.39 -20.47 -0.08
N VAL A 502 -5.04 -20.96 0.98
CA VAL A 502 -4.76 -20.54 2.36
C VAL A 502 -3.33 -20.86 2.72
N LEU A 503 -2.85 -22.09 2.48
CA LEU A 503 -1.46 -22.48 2.75
C LEU A 503 -0.45 -21.64 1.99
N LEU A 504 -0.74 -21.32 0.73
CA LEU A 504 0.08 -20.44 -0.09
C LEU A 504 0.14 -19.03 0.50
N PHE A 505 -0.98 -18.47 0.96
CA PHE A 505 -0.99 -17.18 1.65
C PHE A 505 -0.28 -17.22 2.99
N VAL A 506 -0.41 -18.30 3.78
CA VAL A 506 0.37 -18.46 5.02
C VAL A 506 1.87 -18.44 4.69
N LEU A 507 2.30 -19.14 3.64
CA LEU A 507 3.70 -19.17 3.23
C LEU A 507 4.21 -17.81 2.75
N LEU A 508 3.40 -17.08 1.97
CA LEU A 508 3.81 -15.78 1.40
C LEU A 508 3.71 -14.62 2.38
N LEU A 509 2.70 -14.61 3.26
CA LEU A 509 2.38 -13.49 4.14
C LEU A 509 2.94 -13.66 5.56
N SER A 510 3.45 -14.83 5.94
CA SER A 510 4.07 -15.01 7.25
C SER A 510 5.52 -14.55 7.20
N PRO A 511 5.88 -13.42 7.83
CA PRO A 511 7.28 -12.99 7.90
C PRO A 511 8.12 -14.07 8.59
N PRO A 512 9.35 -14.34 8.12
CA PRO A 512 10.27 -15.25 8.79
C PRO A 512 10.69 -14.65 10.14
N GLY A 513 10.07 -15.11 11.23
CA GLY A 513 10.32 -14.60 12.57
C GLY A 513 9.06 -14.57 13.45
N GLY A 514 9.21 -14.16 14.71
CA GLY A 514 8.09 -14.01 15.65
C GLY A 514 7.79 -15.26 16.49
N GLY A 515 7.28 -15.03 17.70
CA GLY A 515 6.86 -16.08 18.64
C GLY A 515 5.64 -16.85 18.14
N LEU A 516 5.35 -17.99 18.78
CA LEU A 516 4.25 -18.90 18.40
C LEU A 516 2.91 -18.18 18.22
N LEU A 517 2.58 -17.24 19.11
CA LEU A 517 1.30 -16.53 19.08
C LEU A 517 1.21 -15.60 17.85
N MET A 518 2.28 -14.90 17.48
CA MET A 518 2.31 -14.09 16.24
C MET A 518 2.12 -14.95 14.98
N ARG A 519 2.77 -16.13 14.93
CA ARG A 519 2.62 -17.08 13.82
C ARG A 519 1.20 -17.63 13.73
N THR A 520 0.57 -17.92 14.86
CA THR A 520 -0.83 -18.38 14.89
C THR A 520 -1.77 -17.31 14.34
N PHE A 521 -1.66 -16.06 14.77
CA PHE A 521 -2.51 -14.97 14.28
C PHE A 521 -2.30 -14.71 12.78
N ASN A 522 -1.05 -14.68 12.32
CA ASN A 522 -0.73 -14.57 10.89
C ASN A 522 -1.25 -15.77 10.08
N GLY A 523 -1.23 -16.97 10.65
CA GLY A 523 -1.77 -18.19 10.05
C GLY A 523 -3.31 -18.18 9.91
N LEU A 524 -4.01 -17.49 10.81
CA LEU A 524 -5.47 -17.34 10.76
C LEU A 524 -5.94 -16.25 9.78
N PHE A 525 -5.09 -15.28 9.46
CA PHE A 525 -5.45 -14.15 8.61
C PHE A 525 -5.90 -14.55 7.18
N PRO A 526 -5.23 -15.50 6.49
CA PRO A 526 -5.72 -16.03 5.22
C PRO A 526 -7.10 -16.70 5.28
N LEU A 527 -7.48 -17.31 6.41
CA LEU A 527 -8.82 -17.89 6.58
C LEU A 527 -9.89 -16.79 6.61
N LEU A 528 -9.60 -15.67 7.28
CA LEU A 528 -10.48 -14.50 7.32
C LEU A 528 -10.70 -13.91 5.92
N ILE A 529 -9.63 -13.76 5.14
CA ILE A 529 -9.65 -13.28 3.74
C ILE A 529 -10.64 -14.12 2.90
N ILE A 530 -10.51 -15.44 2.95
CA ILE A 530 -11.41 -16.34 2.21
C ILE A 530 -12.84 -16.29 2.75
N PHE A 531 -13.01 -16.22 4.07
CA PHE A 531 -14.33 -16.09 4.68
C PHE A 531 -15.06 -14.85 4.17
N ILE A 532 -14.39 -13.70 4.12
CA ILE A 532 -14.96 -12.44 3.63
C ILE A 532 -15.43 -12.59 2.18
N LEU A 533 -14.56 -13.14 1.33
CA LEU A 533 -14.87 -13.33 -0.09
C LEU A 533 -16.08 -14.23 -0.31
N LEU A 534 -16.14 -15.39 0.37
CA LEU A 534 -17.21 -16.37 0.18
C LEU A 534 -18.52 -15.96 0.87
N ARG A 535 -18.46 -15.23 1.99
CA ARG A 535 -19.63 -14.88 2.80
C ARG A 535 -20.28 -13.56 2.39
N PHE A 536 -19.47 -12.52 2.17
CA PHE A 536 -19.95 -11.17 1.87
C PHE A 536 -19.82 -10.81 0.40
N GLY A 537 -18.90 -11.45 -0.33
CA GLY A 537 -18.74 -11.28 -1.77
C GLY A 537 -17.52 -10.43 -2.15
N TYR A 538 -17.32 -10.26 -3.45
CA TYR A 538 -16.11 -9.64 -3.99
C TYR A 538 -16.00 -8.15 -3.67
N PHE A 539 -17.11 -7.41 -3.60
CA PHE A 539 -17.05 -5.98 -3.27
C PHE A 539 -16.62 -5.71 -1.83
N ALA A 540 -17.12 -6.51 -0.87
CA ALA A 540 -16.66 -6.47 0.52
C ALA A 540 -15.17 -6.84 0.63
N PHE A 541 -14.73 -7.79 -0.19
CA PHE A 541 -13.34 -8.23 -0.25
C PHE A 541 -12.40 -7.13 -0.75
N VAL A 542 -12.75 -6.42 -1.83
CA VAL A 542 -11.99 -5.26 -2.32
C VAL A 542 -11.96 -4.15 -1.26
N THR A 543 -13.12 -3.84 -0.67
CA THR A 543 -13.24 -2.82 0.38
C THR A 543 -12.33 -3.13 1.57
N PHE A 544 -12.30 -4.40 1.99
CA PHE A 544 -11.46 -4.87 3.10
C PHE A 544 -9.98 -4.52 2.87
N PHE A 545 -9.41 -4.86 1.70
CA PHE A 545 -8.01 -4.57 1.41
C PHE A 545 -7.73 -3.07 1.30
N CYS A 546 -8.61 -2.31 0.64
CA CYS A 546 -8.44 -0.86 0.55
C CYS A 546 -8.47 -0.20 1.94
N VAL A 547 -9.35 -0.64 2.84
CA VAL A 547 -9.44 -0.08 4.20
C VAL A 547 -8.27 -0.53 5.07
N ILE A 548 -7.78 -1.77 4.93
CA ILE A 548 -6.53 -2.20 5.60
C ILE A 548 -5.37 -1.28 5.24
N GLU A 549 -5.26 -0.89 3.96
CA GLU A 549 -4.21 0.01 3.51
C GLU A 549 -4.35 1.41 4.13
N PHE A 550 -5.57 1.94 4.26
CA PHE A 550 -5.79 3.17 5.01
C PHE A 550 -5.46 3.03 6.50
N LEU A 551 -5.67 1.86 7.10
CA LEU A 551 -5.33 1.61 8.50
C LEU A 551 -3.81 1.42 8.75
N SER A 552 -2.99 1.33 7.70
CA SER A 552 -1.53 1.25 7.83
C SER A 552 -0.88 2.58 8.23
N TYR A 553 -1.62 3.69 8.08
CA TYR A 553 -1.20 5.04 8.47
C TYR A 553 -1.09 5.18 9.99
N PRO A 554 -0.12 5.96 10.50
CA PRO A 554 0.06 6.14 11.93
C PRO A 554 -1.15 6.87 12.56
N MET A 555 -2.07 6.10 13.13
CA MET A 555 -3.17 6.60 13.95
C MET A 555 -2.67 6.93 15.36
N THR A 556 -3.14 8.04 15.93
CA THR A 556 -2.78 8.47 17.28
C THR A 556 -3.95 9.17 17.96
N LEU A 557 -4.01 9.08 19.29
CA LEU A 557 -4.92 9.90 20.11
C LEU A 557 -4.25 11.20 20.58
N HIS A 558 -2.96 11.39 20.29
CA HIS A 558 -2.22 12.61 20.60
C HIS A 558 -2.43 13.67 19.52
N PHE A 559 -3.45 14.51 19.69
CA PHE A 559 -3.81 15.54 18.71
C PHE A 559 -2.76 16.66 18.52
N SER A 560 -1.74 16.73 19.37
CA SER A 560 -0.63 17.68 19.26
C SER A 560 0.50 17.21 18.34
N ALA A 561 0.47 15.97 17.84
CA ALA A 561 1.47 15.48 16.91
C ALA A 561 1.32 16.15 15.54
N TRP A 562 2.43 16.46 14.86
CA TRP A 562 2.36 17.15 13.57
C TRP A 562 1.70 16.30 12.47
N TYR A 563 1.76 14.97 12.57
CA TYR A 563 1.13 14.04 11.61
C TYR A 563 -0.36 13.78 11.90
N THR A 564 -0.95 14.38 12.94
CA THR A 564 -2.37 14.22 13.30
C THR A 564 -3.29 14.60 12.14
N ASN A 565 -2.95 15.61 11.35
CA ASN A 565 -3.78 16.03 10.20
C ASN A 565 -3.96 14.89 9.18
N SER A 566 -2.87 14.18 8.85
CA SER A 566 -2.93 13.03 7.95
C SER A 566 -3.75 11.88 8.57
N ALA A 567 -3.56 11.62 9.86
CA ALA A 567 -4.35 10.60 10.57
C ALA A 567 -5.85 10.94 10.59
N LEU A 568 -6.23 12.21 10.80
CA LEU A 568 -7.62 12.66 10.78
C LEU A 568 -8.26 12.54 9.41
N VAL A 569 -7.53 12.84 8.33
CA VAL A 569 -8.03 12.67 6.95
C VAL A 569 -8.29 11.20 6.67
N VAL A 570 -7.39 10.30 7.09
CA VAL A 570 -7.55 8.85 6.94
C VAL A 570 -8.76 8.35 7.73
N VAL A 571 -8.85 8.69 9.02
CA VAL A 571 -10.00 8.32 9.88
C VAL A 571 -11.30 8.89 9.32
N GLY A 572 -11.30 10.15 8.88
CA GLY A 572 -12.44 10.79 8.23
C GLY A 572 -12.87 10.08 6.95
N THR A 573 -11.92 9.61 6.14
CA THR A 573 -12.18 8.83 4.92
C THR A 573 -12.82 7.48 5.25
N ILE A 574 -12.29 6.75 6.22
CA ILE A 574 -12.86 5.47 6.67
C ILE A 574 -14.26 5.67 7.26
N LEU A 575 -14.45 6.71 8.08
CA LEU A 575 -15.76 7.06 8.63
C LEU A 575 -16.75 7.45 7.53
N ALA A 576 -16.34 8.22 6.52
CA ALA A 576 -17.18 8.58 5.40
C ALA A 576 -17.62 7.33 4.61
N ILE A 577 -16.70 6.39 4.36
CA ILE A 577 -17.01 5.09 3.74
C ILE A 577 -18.00 4.30 4.60
N ALA A 578 -17.79 4.22 5.91
CA ALA A 578 -18.65 3.48 6.84
C ALA A 578 -20.03 4.11 6.97
N ILE A 579 -20.13 5.44 7.07
CA ILE A 579 -21.39 6.19 7.16
C ILE A 579 -22.16 6.07 5.85
N TYR A 580 -21.49 6.18 4.70
CA TYR A 580 -22.11 5.95 3.40
C TYR A 580 -22.62 4.52 3.27
N GLY A 581 -21.82 3.53 3.68
CA GLY A 581 -22.19 2.12 3.73
C GLY A 581 -23.41 1.88 4.62
N PHE A 582 -23.41 2.42 5.83
CA PHE A 582 -24.50 2.38 6.80
C PHE A 582 -25.79 2.99 6.24
N HIS A 583 -25.74 4.24 5.76
CA HIS A 583 -26.91 4.92 5.20
C HIS A 583 -27.48 4.13 4.03
N THR A 584 -26.61 3.65 3.13
CA THR A 584 -27.04 2.91 1.96
C THR A 584 -27.63 1.56 2.35
N ALA A 585 -27.03 0.86 3.32
CA ALA A 585 -27.48 -0.45 3.80
C ALA A 585 -28.89 -0.44 4.40
N LEU A 586 -29.33 0.68 4.99
CA LEU A 586 -30.69 0.83 5.52
C LEU A 586 -31.77 0.80 4.43
N GLY A 587 -31.43 1.15 3.18
CA GLY A 587 -32.39 1.11 2.06
C GLY A 587 -33.67 1.92 2.28
N GLY A 588 -33.58 3.05 2.98
CA GLY A 588 -34.72 3.91 3.31
C GLY A 588 -35.48 3.52 4.59
N GLN A 589 -35.05 2.46 5.29
CA GLN A 589 -35.58 2.14 6.61
C GLN A 589 -35.19 3.24 7.62
N LYS A 590 -36.16 3.69 8.43
CA LYS A 590 -35.91 4.62 9.53
C LYS A 590 -35.19 3.87 10.66
N VAL A 591 -34.12 4.46 11.18
CA VAL A 591 -33.35 3.90 12.31
C VAL A 591 -34.17 3.89 13.60
N PHE A 592 -35.01 4.91 13.76
CA PHE A 592 -35.96 5.05 14.87
C PHE A 592 -37.38 4.93 14.33
N THR A 593 -38.02 3.78 14.56
CA THR A 593 -39.46 3.57 14.37
C THR A 593 -40.07 3.26 15.73
N GLY A 594 -40.52 4.29 16.45
CA GLY A 594 -41.38 4.18 17.63
C GLY A 594 -40.89 4.89 18.91
N LYS A 595 -41.70 5.85 19.38
CA LYS A 595 -41.87 6.35 20.77
C LYS A 595 -40.63 6.57 21.65
N LEU A 596 -39.65 7.34 21.18
CA LEU A 596 -38.58 7.87 22.06
C LEU A 596 -38.58 9.41 22.12
N LEU A 597 -39.60 10.05 21.52
CA LEU A 597 -39.85 11.50 21.51
C LEU A 597 -41.31 11.83 21.89
N GLU A 598 -42.03 10.89 22.51
CA GLU A 598 -43.42 11.08 23.00
C GLU A 598 -43.56 10.77 24.50
N GLU A 599 -42.52 11.03 25.29
CA GLU A 599 -42.66 11.22 26.74
C GLU A 599 -42.13 12.60 27.15
#